data_AF-A0AAN6J4H1-F1
#
_entry.id   AF-A0AAN6J4H1-F1
#
_cell.length_a   1.000
_cell.length_b   1.000
_cell.length_c   1.000
_cell.angle_alpha   90.00
_cell.angle_beta   90.00
_cell.angle_gamma   90.00
#
_symmetry.space_group_name_H-M   'P 1'
#
loop_
_entity.id
_entity.type
_entity.pdbx_description
1 polymer ?
#
loop_
_entity_poly.entity_id
_entity_poly.type
_entity_poly.pdbx_seq_one_letter_code
_entity_poly.pdbx_strand_id
1 'polypeptide(L)'
;MLKHDSKDVAAASLYLAAKPSGHSLTPRKLHTVFAFLNSLNGNYTEVASGKYPFTPTWSLSEGDLEVQRERLYTNEALILRTLGFQTHLALPYSLCINYMQTLDAFSGPDGSALAKRAFAHLNSALLSPQRLYLTHQPCALATASIYLAAREIGVSLPDVEWWEVFDVEREELGFLVVALRSMEGFAADQQQIWGGARVPMTVVELRVAITNAHGSMTGE
;
A
#
# COMPACT_ATOMS: atom_id res chain seq x y z
N MET A 1 -12.79 -12.68 14.22
CA MET A 1 -12.10 -12.48 12.92
C MET A 1 -10.68 -11.90 13.04
N LEU A 2 -10.18 -11.52 14.23
CA LEU A 2 -8.79 -11.06 14.43
C LEU A 2 -8.00 -12.07 15.26
N LYS A 3 -7.25 -12.95 14.59
CA LYS A 3 -6.40 -13.98 15.21
C LYS A 3 -4.91 -13.66 15.18
N HIS A 4 -4.48 -12.78 14.28
CA HIS A 4 -3.07 -12.46 14.04
C HIS A 4 -2.86 -10.95 14.14
N ASP A 5 -1.75 -10.53 14.74
CA ASP A 5 -1.36 -9.13 14.86
C ASP A 5 -1.01 -8.56 13.48
N SER A 6 -1.51 -7.36 13.16
CA SER A 6 -1.25 -6.73 11.87
C SER A 6 0.24 -6.44 11.67
N LYS A 7 0.96 -6.12 12.75
CA LYS A 7 2.42 -5.98 12.75
C LYS A 7 3.13 -7.24 12.27
N ASP A 8 2.76 -8.41 12.82
CA ASP A 8 3.42 -9.68 12.53
C ASP A 8 3.09 -10.15 11.10
N VAL A 9 1.84 -9.97 10.68
CA VAL A 9 1.41 -10.28 9.30
C VAL A 9 2.10 -9.35 8.29
N ALA A 10 2.25 -8.06 8.59
CA ALA A 10 2.96 -7.10 7.73
C ALA A 10 4.45 -7.45 7.61
N ALA A 11 5.11 -7.77 8.73
CA ALA A 11 6.50 -8.21 8.72
C ALA A 11 6.68 -9.49 7.89
N ALA A 12 5.82 -10.50 8.09
CA ALA A 12 5.87 -11.74 7.33
C ALA A 12 5.61 -11.53 5.83
N SER A 13 4.65 -10.67 5.47
CA SER A 13 4.35 -10.33 4.07
C SER A 13 5.54 -9.65 3.39
N LEU A 14 6.18 -8.68 4.06
CA LEU A 14 7.35 -8.00 3.53
C LEU A 14 8.55 -8.93 3.42
N TYR A 15 8.76 -9.79 4.42
CA TYR A 15 9.81 -10.81 4.38
C TYR A 15 9.61 -11.76 3.19
N LEU A 16 8.39 -12.26 3.01
CA LEU A 16 8.03 -13.16 1.92
C LEU A 16 8.24 -12.52 0.54
N ALA A 17 7.85 -11.26 0.38
CA ALA A 17 8.05 -10.52 -0.88
C ALA A 17 9.53 -10.23 -1.17
N ALA A 18 10.32 -9.90 -0.15
CA ALA A 18 11.74 -9.59 -0.31
C ALA A 18 12.61 -10.83 -0.53
N LYS A 19 12.24 -11.97 0.04
CA LYS A 19 13.03 -13.21 0.04
C LYS A 19 13.41 -13.73 -1.37
N PRO A 20 12.48 -13.83 -2.36
CA PRO A 20 12.82 -14.22 -3.73
C PRO A 20 13.36 -13.07 -4.59
N SER A 21 13.31 -11.83 -4.09
CA SER A 21 13.77 -10.66 -4.83
C SER A 21 15.31 -10.57 -4.85
N GLY A 22 15.86 -9.71 -5.71
CA GLY A 22 17.30 -9.41 -5.72
C GLY A 22 17.81 -8.76 -4.42
N HIS A 23 16.92 -8.30 -3.53
CA HIS A 23 17.24 -7.62 -2.28
C HIS A 23 16.69 -8.39 -1.07
N SER A 24 17.19 -9.59 -0.83
CA SER A 24 16.76 -10.41 0.31
C SER A 24 17.06 -9.72 1.66
N LEU A 25 16.09 -9.82 2.59
CA LEU A 25 16.19 -9.24 3.92
C LEU A 25 16.44 -10.33 4.96
N THR A 26 17.22 -10.03 6.00
CA THR A 26 17.36 -10.93 7.16
C THR A 26 16.27 -10.62 8.19
N PRO A 27 15.77 -11.63 8.94
CA PRO A 27 14.78 -11.40 10.00
C PRO A 27 15.21 -10.32 11.00
N ARG A 28 16.49 -10.30 11.39
CA ARG A 28 17.06 -9.30 12.30
C ARG A 28 16.92 -7.88 11.75
N LYS A 29 17.31 -7.64 10.48
CA LYS A 29 17.18 -6.32 9.84
C LYS A 29 15.73 -5.86 9.80
N LEU A 30 14.82 -6.78 9.45
CA LEU A 30 13.39 -6.50 9.40
C LEU A 30 12.84 -6.08 10.78
N HIS A 31 13.08 -6.87 11.82
CA HIS A 31 12.60 -6.56 13.17
C HIS A 31 13.21 -5.29 13.75
N THR A 32 14.48 -5.04 13.48
CA THR A 32 15.15 -3.76 13.76
C THR A 32 14.39 -2.58 13.17
N VAL A 33 14.05 -2.63 11.88
CA VAL A 33 13.31 -1.54 11.22
C VAL A 33 11.91 -1.39 11.80
N PHE A 34 11.21 -2.49 12.06
CA PHE A 34 9.88 -2.43 12.69
C PHE A 34 9.92 -1.87 14.11
N ALA A 35 10.96 -2.18 14.90
CA ALA A 35 11.16 -1.61 16.22
C ALA A 35 11.42 -0.10 16.14
N PHE A 36 12.28 0.31 15.20
CA PHE A 36 12.52 1.72 14.93
C PHE A 36 11.22 2.44 14.52
N LEU A 37 10.49 1.93 13.53
CA LEU A 37 9.22 2.54 13.08
C LEU A 37 8.18 2.62 14.20
N ASN A 38 8.17 1.64 15.12
CA ASN A 38 7.29 1.67 16.27
C ASN A 38 7.71 2.73 17.31
N SER A 39 9.01 3.03 17.46
CA SER A 39 9.49 4.10 18.35
C SER A 39 9.13 5.51 17.86
N LEU A 40 8.84 5.68 16.57
CA LEU A 40 8.49 6.98 15.99
C LEU A 40 7.11 7.48 16.40
N ASN A 41 6.23 6.60 16.92
CA ASN A 41 4.89 6.96 17.39
C ASN A 41 4.06 7.85 16.42
N GLY A 42 4.24 7.70 15.11
CA GLY A 42 3.50 8.49 14.11
C GLY A 42 4.29 9.65 13.48
N ASN A 43 5.47 10.00 13.99
CA ASN A 43 6.30 11.10 13.46
C ASN A 43 7.11 10.69 12.21
N TYR A 44 6.48 9.95 11.29
CA TYR A 44 7.13 9.45 10.07
C TYR A 44 7.55 10.58 9.13
N THR A 45 6.80 11.68 9.09
CA THR A 45 7.06 12.86 8.26
C THR A 45 8.32 13.62 8.72
N GLU A 46 8.53 13.75 10.03
CA GLU A 46 9.71 14.39 10.60
C GLU A 46 10.99 13.60 10.28
N VAL A 47 10.90 12.27 10.36
CA VAL A 47 11.99 11.36 9.96
C VAL A 47 12.28 11.48 8.47
N ALA A 48 11.25 11.48 7.62
CA ALA A 48 11.41 11.65 6.18
C ALA A 48 12.04 13.01 5.82
N SER A 49 11.79 14.06 6.62
CA SER A 49 12.40 15.38 6.45
C SER A 49 13.85 15.48 6.92
N GLY A 50 14.41 14.42 7.51
CA GLY A 50 15.78 14.38 8.03
C GLY A 50 15.99 15.16 9.33
N LYS A 51 14.92 15.66 9.96
CA LYS A 51 14.97 16.48 11.18
C LYS A 51 14.87 15.69 12.47
N TYR A 52 14.60 14.39 12.38
CA TYR A 52 14.41 13.54 13.55
C TYR A 52 15.77 13.14 14.17
N PRO A 53 16.02 13.44 15.45
CA PRO A 53 17.27 13.07 16.10
C PRO A 53 17.36 11.55 16.20
N PHE A 54 18.34 10.96 15.53
CA PHE A 54 18.60 9.52 15.57
C PHE A 54 19.26 9.15 16.91
N THR A 55 18.47 9.12 17.97
CA THR A 55 18.89 8.58 19.26
C THR A 55 18.52 7.09 19.28
N PRO A 56 19.48 6.17 19.42
CA PRO A 56 19.18 4.75 19.47
C PRO A 56 18.64 4.41 20.87
N THR A 57 17.38 4.73 21.12
CA THR A 57 16.68 4.34 22.37
C THR A 57 16.17 2.90 22.31
N TRP A 58 16.32 2.22 21.17
CA TRP A 58 15.82 0.87 20.96
C TRP A 58 16.98 -0.13 20.94
N SER A 59 17.00 -1.06 21.90
CA SER A 59 17.80 -2.28 21.86
C SER A 59 16.82 -3.45 21.94
N LEU A 60 16.85 -4.32 20.93
CA LEU A 60 16.14 -5.59 20.97
C LEU A 60 17.03 -6.59 21.71
N SER A 61 16.49 -7.22 22.75
CA SER A 61 17.20 -8.32 23.41
C SER A 61 17.30 -9.53 22.47
N GLU A 62 18.31 -10.38 22.64
CA GLU A 62 18.42 -11.62 21.86
C GLU A 62 17.22 -12.54 22.09
N GLY A 63 16.69 -12.60 23.32
CA GLY A 63 15.47 -13.37 23.60
C GLY A 63 14.24 -12.87 22.82
N ASP A 64 14.07 -11.54 22.71
CA ASP A 64 12.95 -10.97 21.98
C ASP A 64 13.07 -11.19 20.47
N LEU A 65 14.29 -11.12 19.92
CA LEU A 65 14.55 -11.41 18.51
C LEU A 65 14.19 -12.85 18.16
N GLU A 66 14.48 -13.79 19.05
CA GLU A 66 14.26 -15.21 18.82
C GLU A 66 12.75 -15.51 18.80
N VAL A 67 12.00 -14.96 19.76
CA VAL A 67 10.54 -15.06 19.79
C VAL A 67 9.91 -14.39 18.56
N GLN A 68 10.37 -13.20 18.17
CA GLN A 68 9.86 -12.51 16.99
C GLN A 68 10.14 -13.28 15.70
N ARG A 69 11.31 -13.92 15.61
CA ARG A 69 11.70 -14.75 14.47
C ARG A 69 10.82 -16.00 14.34
N GLU A 70 10.50 -16.66 15.44
CA GLU A 70 9.58 -17.81 15.42
C GLU A 70 8.17 -17.39 14.93
N ARG A 71 7.67 -16.25 15.41
CA ARG A 71 6.40 -15.66 14.93
C ARG A 71 6.46 -15.30 13.45
N LEU A 72 7.58 -14.74 13.00
CA LEU A 72 7.78 -14.39 11.59
C LEU A 72 7.63 -15.63 10.70
N TYR A 73 8.32 -16.72 11.01
CA TYR A 73 8.25 -17.95 10.21
C TYR A 73 6.88 -18.63 10.28
N THR A 74 6.23 -18.59 11.44
CA THR A 74 4.87 -19.12 11.61
C THR A 74 3.88 -18.37 10.71
N ASN A 75 3.93 -17.04 10.70
CA ASN A 75 3.07 -16.22 9.84
C ASN A 75 3.45 -16.34 8.35
N GLU A 76 4.74 -16.43 8.01
CA GLU A 76 5.20 -16.69 6.63
C GLU A 76 4.60 -17.98 6.09
N ALA A 77 4.70 -19.08 6.86
CA ALA A 77 4.14 -20.37 6.48
C ALA A 77 2.61 -20.33 6.33
N LEU A 78 1.93 -19.58 7.21
CA LEU A 78 0.49 -19.38 7.13
C LEU A 78 0.08 -18.61 5.86
N ILE A 79 0.79 -17.53 5.52
CA ILE A 79 0.54 -16.75 4.30
C ILE A 79 0.74 -17.64 3.07
N LEU A 80 1.88 -18.34 2.98
CA LEU A 80 2.17 -19.26 1.88
C LEU A 80 1.09 -20.33 1.71
N ARG A 81 0.66 -20.96 2.81
CA ARG A 81 -0.42 -21.95 2.78
C ARG A 81 -1.74 -21.35 2.32
N THR A 82 -2.07 -20.14 2.78
CA THR A 82 -3.32 -19.46 2.43
C THR A 82 -3.34 -19.07 0.95
N LEU A 83 -2.20 -18.66 0.40
CA LEU A 83 -2.05 -18.32 -1.02
C LEU A 83 -1.88 -19.56 -1.92
N GLY A 84 -1.86 -20.78 -1.37
CA GLY A 84 -1.57 -22.00 -2.15
C GLY A 84 -0.18 -21.96 -2.80
N PHE A 85 0.78 -21.29 -2.16
CA PHE A 85 2.13 -21.03 -2.67
C PHE A 85 2.18 -20.21 -3.97
N GLN A 86 1.08 -19.56 -4.37
CA GLN A 86 1.10 -18.60 -5.46
C GLN A 86 1.67 -17.26 -4.96
N THR A 87 2.95 -17.03 -5.23
CA THR A 87 3.66 -15.79 -4.88
C THR A 87 3.94 -14.88 -6.07
N HIS A 88 3.62 -15.34 -7.30
CA HIS A 88 3.75 -14.53 -8.49
C HIS A 88 2.59 -13.53 -8.60
N LEU A 89 2.92 -12.25 -8.75
CA LEU A 89 1.95 -11.16 -8.88
C LEU A 89 2.15 -10.45 -10.21
N ALA A 90 1.07 -10.26 -10.96
CA ALA A 90 1.05 -9.38 -12.12
C ALA A 90 0.68 -7.97 -11.64
N LEU A 91 1.65 -7.05 -11.63
CA LEU A 91 1.43 -5.66 -11.21
C LEU A 91 1.24 -4.75 -12.44
N PRO A 92 0.42 -3.68 -12.33
CA PRO A 92 0.04 -2.85 -13.48
C PRO A 92 1.16 -1.91 -13.98
N TYR A 93 2.29 -1.81 -13.29
CA TYR A 93 3.31 -0.78 -13.57
C TYR A 93 3.98 -0.93 -14.93
N SER A 94 4.32 -2.16 -15.34
CA SER A 94 4.93 -2.40 -16.66
C SER A 94 3.91 -2.15 -17.78
N LEU A 95 2.66 -2.59 -17.59
CA LEU A 95 1.56 -2.32 -18.52
C LEU A 95 1.32 -0.81 -18.66
N CYS A 96 1.33 -0.08 -17.54
CA CYS A 96 1.17 1.37 -17.52
C CYS A 96 2.20 2.08 -18.44
N ILE A 97 3.47 1.68 -18.38
CA ILE A 97 4.50 2.22 -19.28
C ILE A 97 4.27 1.80 -20.73
N ASN A 98 3.99 0.52 -20.98
CA ASN A 98 3.76 0.01 -22.34
C ASN A 98 2.54 0.68 -23.01
N TYR A 99 1.47 0.90 -22.25
CA TYR A 99 0.26 1.57 -22.74
C TYR A 99 0.54 3.04 -23.04
N MET A 100 1.26 3.76 -22.16
CA MET A 100 1.70 5.13 -22.45
C MET A 100 2.60 5.20 -23.70
N GLN A 101 3.50 4.24 -23.91
CA GLN A 101 4.30 4.15 -25.14
C GLN A 101 3.42 3.91 -26.37
N THR A 102 2.43 3.03 -26.26
CA THR A 102 1.48 2.73 -27.35
C THR A 102 0.65 3.96 -27.73
N LEU A 103 0.31 4.79 -26.74
CA LEU A 103 -0.43 6.05 -26.92
C LEU A 103 0.46 7.23 -27.32
N ASP A 104 1.76 6.99 -27.59
CA ASP A 104 2.77 8.01 -27.90
C ASP A 104 2.89 9.12 -26.83
N ALA A 105 2.52 8.82 -25.58
CA ALA A 105 2.44 9.81 -24.51
C ALA A 105 3.82 10.28 -24.00
N PHE A 106 4.90 9.59 -24.40
CA PHE A 106 6.29 9.95 -24.05
C PHE A 106 6.95 10.89 -25.06
N SER A 107 6.34 11.14 -26.22
CA SER A 107 6.90 12.04 -27.23
C SER A 107 6.82 13.52 -26.82
N GLY A 108 5.91 13.87 -25.92
CA GLY A 108 5.78 15.21 -25.36
C GLY A 108 6.66 15.47 -24.13
N PRO A 109 6.88 16.74 -23.75
CA PRO A 109 7.67 17.11 -22.57
C PRO A 109 7.05 16.60 -21.25
N ASP A 110 5.74 16.40 -21.23
CA ASP A 110 4.98 16.04 -20.03
C ASP A 110 4.87 14.53 -19.78
N GLY A 111 5.41 13.69 -20.68
CA GLY A 111 5.30 12.23 -20.56
C GLY A 111 5.88 11.67 -19.25
N SER A 112 6.98 12.26 -18.76
CA SER A 112 7.55 11.88 -17.45
C SER A 112 6.64 12.27 -16.28
N ALA A 113 5.99 13.43 -16.36
CA ALA A 113 5.03 13.87 -15.34
C ALA A 113 3.80 12.96 -15.33
N LEU A 114 3.31 12.59 -16.52
CA LEU A 114 2.19 11.66 -16.70
C LEU A 114 2.47 10.31 -16.06
N ALA A 115 3.64 9.72 -16.36
CA ALA A 115 4.04 8.44 -15.79
C ALA A 115 4.11 8.47 -14.26
N LYS A 116 4.72 9.53 -13.69
CA LYS A 116 4.82 9.70 -12.23
C LYS A 116 3.44 9.82 -11.58
N ARG A 117 2.52 10.59 -12.18
CA ARG A 117 1.18 10.77 -11.61
C ARG A 117 0.33 9.50 -11.74
N ALA A 118 0.40 8.77 -12.86
CA ALA A 118 -0.26 7.49 -12.99
C ALA A 118 0.26 6.47 -11.95
N PHE A 119 1.58 6.41 -11.75
CA PHE A 119 2.18 5.55 -10.74
C PHE A 119 1.76 5.96 -9.32
N ALA A 120 1.61 7.25 -9.05
CA ALA A 120 1.08 7.73 -7.77
C ALA A 120 -0.34 7.20 -7.52
N HIS A 121 -1.22 7.21 -8.52
CA HIS A 121 -2.56 6.63 -8.41
C HIS A 121 -2.53 5.12 -8.17
N LEU A 122 -1.69 4.39 -8.91
CA LEU A 122 -1.52 2.94 -8.72
C LEU A 122 -1.01 2.60 -7.30
N ASN A 123 -0.04 3.36 -6.79
CA ASN A 123 0.48 3.17 -5.44
C ASN A 123 -0.58 3.46 -4.36
N SER A 124 -1.36 4.52 -4.53
CA SER A 124 -2.47 4.84 -3.62
C SER A 124 -3.55 3.76 -3.64
N ALA A 125 -3.82 3.16 -4.80
CA ALA A 125 -4.83 2.11 -4.95
C ALA A 125 -4.54 0.83 -4.15
N LEU A 126 -3.27 0.54 -3.83
CA LEU A 126 -2.90 -0.56 -2.92
C LEU A 126 -3.46 -0.38 -1.50
N LEU A 127 -3.70 0.87 -1.10
CA LEU A 127 -4.26 1.22 0.21
C LEU A 127 -5.78 1.41 0.17
N SER A 128 -6.41 1.19 -1.00
CA SER A 128 -7.83 1.42 -1.17
C SER A 128 -8.67 0.43 -0.35
N PRO A 129 -9.67 0.90 0.41
CA PRO A 129 -10.59 0.02 1.14
C PRO A 129 -11.43 -0.84 0.18
N GLN A 130 -11.56 -0.43 -1.08
CA GLN A 130 -12.31 -1.13 -2.13
C GLN A 130 -11.52 -2.31 -2.72
N ARG A 131 -10.25 -2.51 -2.31
CA ARG A 131 -9.40 -3.64 -2.71
C ARG A 131 -9.32 -3.79 -4.24
N LEU A 132 -8.99 -2.70 -4.92
CA LEU A 132 -8.97 -2.63 -6.38
C LEU A 132 -8.07 -3.70 -7.02
N TYR A 133 -6.90 -3.96 -6.42
CA TYR A 133 -5.96 -5.00 -6.86
C TYR A 133 -6.47 -6.45 -6.70
N LEU A 134 -7.56 -6.67 -5.95
CA LEU A 134 -8.16 -8.00 -5.79
C LEU A 134 -9.43 -8.18 -6.63
N THR A 135 -9.94 -7.10 -7.22
CA THR A 135 -11.25 -7.08 -7.89
C THR A 135 -11.14 -6.79 -9.38
N HIS A 136 -10.05 -6.16 -9.82
CA HIS A 136 -9.86 -5.72 -11.21
C HIS A 136 -8.55 -6.23 -11.78
N GLN A 137 -8.51 -6.37 -13.11
CA GLN A 137 -7.32 -6.82 -13.81
C GLN A 137 -6.24 -5.73 -13.85
N PRO A 138 -4.94 -6.10 -13.91
CA PRO A 138 -3.86 -5.12 -14.01
C PRO A 138 -3.96 -4.20 -15.24
N CYS A 139 -4.53 -4.67 -16.37
CA CYS A 139 -4.78 -3.84 -17.55
C CYS A 139 -5.74 -2.68 -17.22
N ALA A 140 -6.90 -2.99 -16.62
CA ALA A 140 -7.89 -1.99 -16.23
C ALA A 140 -7.34 -0.96 -15.24
N LEU A 141 -6.58 -1.40 -14.24
CA LEU A 141 -5.91 -0.50 -13.28
C LEU A 141 -4.91 0.44 -13.97
N ALA A 142 -4.09 -0.09 -14.88
CA ALA A 142 -3.14 0.71 -15.65
C ALA A 142 -3.86 1.76 -16.52
N THR A 143 -4.87 1.34 -17.28
CA THR A 143 -5.67 2.20 -18.16
C THR A 143 -6.36 3.32 -17.37
N ALA A 144 -7.03 2.98 -16.26
CA ALA A 144 -7.69 3.97 -15.41
C ALA A 144 -6.71 4.98 -14.78
N SER A 145 -5.53 4.51 -14.37
CA SER A 145 -4.49 5.39 -13.82
C SER A 145 -3.94 6.38 -14.86
N ILE A 146 -3.77 5.94 -16.11
CA ILE A 146 -3.35 6.78 -17.25
C ILE A 146 -4.42 7.82 -17.55
N TYR A 147 -5.67 7.38 -17.67
CA TYR A 147 -6.80 8.25 -17.96
C TYR A 147 -6.95 9.37 -16.93
N LEU A 148 -6.91 9.02 -15.64
CA LEU A 148 -7.01 10.01 -14.56
C LEU A 148 -5.80 10.96 -14.55
N ALA A 149 -4.58 10.42 -14.68
CA ALA A 149 -3.37 11.24 -14.68
C ALA A 149 -3.29 12.21 -15.86
N ALA A 150 -3.72 11.78 -17.06
CA ALA A 150 -3.74 12.62 -18.25
C ALA A 150 -4.67 13.83 -18.08
N ARG A 151 -5.84 13.60 -17.47
CA ARG A 151 -6.80 14.67 -17.16
C ARG A 151 -6.28 15.67 -16.14
N GLU A 152 -5.52 15.22 -15.15
CA GLU A 152 -4.95 16.09 -14.11
C GLU A 152 -3.78 16.92 -14.61
N ILE A 153 -2.94 16.36 -15.50
CA ILE A 153 -1.78 17.05 -16.05
C ILE A 153 -2.15 17.89 -17.27
N GLY A 154 -3.25 17.57 -17.95
CA GLY A 154 -3.69 18.25 -19.17
C GLY A 154 -3.04 17.70 -20.44
N VAL A 155 -2.62 16.43 -20.43
CA VAL A 155 -2.10 15.76 -21.63
C VAL A 155 -3.28 15.29 -22.49
N SER A 156 -3.29 15.69 -23.76
CA SER A 156 -4.28 15.21 -24.72
C SER A 156 -3.94 13.78 -25.12
N LEU A 157 -4.78 12.84 -24.72
CA LEU A 157 -4.79 11.47 -25.25
C LEU A 157 -5.68 11.43 -26.51
N PRO A 158 -5.67 10.35 -27.30
CA PRO A 158 -6.55 10.23 -28.46
C PRO A 158 -8.02 10.47 -28.10
N ASP A 159 -8.75 11.23 -28.94
CA ASP A 159 -10.17 11.58 -28.73
C ASP A 159 -11.15 10.41 -28.92
N VAL A 160 -10.63 9.24 -29.27
CA VAL A 160 -11.39 7.98 -29.39
C VAL A 160 -11.39 7.22 -28.07
N GLU A 161 -12.21 6.17 -27.98
CA GLU A 161 -12.28 5.27 -26.81
C GLU A 161 -11.05 4.35 -26.75
N TRP A 162 -9.86 4.95 -26.62
CA TRP A 162 -8.56 4.27 -26.69
C TRP A 162 -8.39 3.20 -25.61
N TRP A 163 -9.15 3.27 -24.52
CA TRP A 163 -9.16 2.28 -23.45
C TRP A 163 -9.69 0.92 -23.91
N GLU A 164 -10.53 0.87 -24.96
CA GLU A 164 -11.04 -0.38 -25.53
C GLU A 164 -9.92 -1.23 -26.14
N VAL A 165 -8.86 -0.60 -26.64
CA VAL A 165 -7.67 -1.30 -27.18
C VAL A 165 -6.93 -2.10 -26.09
N PHE A 166 -7.16 -1.75 -24.82
CA PHE A 166 -6.58 -2.43 -23.66
C PHE A 166 -7.58 -3.34 -22.95
N ASP A 167 -8.66 -3.72 -23.64
CA ASP A 167 -9.74 -4.60 -23.14
C ASP A 167 -10.43 -4.03 -21.88
N VAL A 168 -10.65 -2.71 -21.84
CA VAL A 168 -11.34 -2.04 -20.72
C VAL A 168 -12.64 -1.43 -21.20
N GLU A 169 -13.74 -1.74 -20.51
CA GLU A 169 -15.06 -1.17 -20.81
C GLU A 169 -15.22 0.22 -20.17
N ARG A 170 -16.12 1.04 -20.72
CA ARG A 170 -16.35 2.41 -20.24
C ARG A 170 -16.85 2.43 -18.79
N GLU A 171 -17.71 1.49 -18.42
CA GLU A 171 -18.27 1.35 -17.08
C GLU A 171 -17.18 1.00 -16.06
N GLU A 172 -16.32 0.02 -16.40
CA GLU A 172 -15.18 -0.38 -15.56
C GLU A 172 -14.19 0.77 -15.40
N LEU A 173 -13.86 1.47 -16.50
CA LEU A 173 -13.02 2.65 -16.47
C LEU A 173 -13.60 3.74 -15.56
N GLY A 174 -14.89 4.05 -15.73
CA GLY A 174 -15.59 5.06 -14.92
C GLY A 174 -15.57 4.74 -13.44
N PHE A 175 -15.84 3.48 -13.08
CA PHE A 175 -15.74 3.00 -11.70
C PHE A 175 -14.33 3.18 -11.14
N LEU A 176 -13.32 2.69 -11.85
CA LEU A 176 -11.93 2.73 -11.40
C LEU A 176 -11.43 4.17 -11.25
N VAL A 177 -11.78 5.08 -12.15
CA VAL A 177 -11.37 6.49 -12.06
C VAL A 177 -11.96 7.15 -10.81
N VAL A 178 -13.23 6.91 -10.49
CA VAL A 178 -13.86 7.41 -9.26
C VAL A 178 -13.21 6.79 -8.02
N ALA A 179 -12.95 5.49 -8.07
CA ALA A 179 -12.29 4.76 -6.98
C ALA A 179 -10.88 5.31 -6.69
N LEU A 180 -10.06 5.52 -7.73
CA LEU A 180 -8.72 6.10 -7.62
C LEU A 180 -8.79 7.53 -7.03
N ARG A 181 -9.69 8.37 -7.53
CA ARG A 181 -9.87 9.74 -7.03
C ARG A 181 -10.35 9.79 -5.58
N SER A 182 -11.14 8.80 -5.14
CA SER A 182 -11.65 8.74 -3.76
C SER A 182 -10.55 8.55 -2.70
N MET A 183 -9.35 8.13 -3.11
CA MET A 183 -8.23 7.91 -2.20
C MET A 183 -7.77 9.17 -1.45
N GLU A 184 -7.87 10.35 -2.08
CA GLU A 184 -7.48 11.61 -1.44
C GLU A 184 -8.42 11.94 -0.26
N GLY A 185 -9.74 11.75 -0.46
CA GLY A 185 -10.73 11.91 0.60
C GLY A 185 -10.55 10.88 1.72
N PHE A 186 -10.36 9.61 1.36
CA PHE A 186 -10.09 8.55 2.33
C PHE A 186 -8.84 8.85 3.18
N ALA A 187 -7.75 9.31 2.55
CA ALA A 187 -6.53 9.66 3.27
C ALA A 187 -6.75 10.82 4.26
N ALA A 188 -7.50 11.86 3.86
CA ALA A 188 -7.85 12.97 4.73
C ALA A 188 -8.70 12.52 5.94
N ASP A 189 -9.70 11.66 5.71
CA ASP A 189 -10.54 11.10 6.76
C ASP A 189 -9.70 10.27 7.76
N GLN A 190 -8.81 9.41 7.26
CA GLN A 190 -7.92 8.63 8.12
C GLN A 190 -6.94 9.52 8.88
N GLN A 191 -6.45 10.60 8.28
CA GLN A 191 -5.59 11.56 8.96
C GLN A 191 -6.34 12.30 10.09
N GLN A 192 -7.62 12.59 9.92
CA GLN A 192 -8.42 13.18 11.00
C GLN A 192 -8.62 12.23 12.18
N ILE A 193 -8.84 10.94 11.90
CA ILE A 193 -9.06 9.91 12.93
C ILE A 193 -7.75 9.59 13.68
N TRP A 194 -6.67 9.39 12.94
CA TRP A 194 -5.41 8.84 13.47
C TRP A 194 -4.28 9.86 13.59
N GLY A 195 -4.46 11.10 13.12
CA GLY A 195 -3.39 12.12 13.09
C GLY A 195 -2.84 12.48 14.48
N GLY A 196 -3.62 12.28 15.54
CA GLY A 196 -3.20 12.49 16.93
C GLY A 196 -3.14 11.21 17.78
N ALA A 197 -3.42 10.04 17.20
CA ALA A 197 -3.59 8.79 17.94
C ALA A 197 -2.77 7.65 17.33
N ARG A 198 -2.19 6.80 18.18
CA ARG A 198 -1.46 5.62 17.73
C ARG A 198 -2.42 4.60 17.14
N VAL A 199 -2.19 4.22 15.88
CA VAL A 199 -2.94 3.15 15.21
C VAL A 199 -2.67 1.82 15.94
N PRO A 200 -3.71 1.07 16.34
CA PRO A 200 -3.54 -0.22 17.01
C PRO A 200 -2.95 -1.25 16.03
N MET A 201 -1.77 -1.79 16.38
CA MET A 201 -1.03 -2.74 15.52
C MET A 201 -1.07 -4.18 16.05
N THR A 202 -1.66 -4.38 17.23
CA THR A 202 -1.91 -5.69 17.82
C THR A 202 -3.40 -5.94 17.98
N VAL A 203 -3.80 -7.21 17.99
CA VAL A 203 -5.19 -7.64 18.22
C VAL A 203 -5.69 -7.15 19.58
N VAL A 204 -4.81 -7.10 20.59
CA VAL A 204 -5.16 -6.62 21.93
C VAL A 204 -5.46 -5.12 21.90
N GLU A 205 -4.55 -4.30 21.36
CA GLU A 205 -4.75 -2.86 21.23
C GLU A 205 -6.02 -2.55 20.43
N LEU A 206 -6.28 -3.29 19.34
CA LEU A 206 -7.46 -3.09 18.51
C LEU A 206 -8.75 -3.43 19.27
N ARG A 207 -8.77 -4.50 20.08
CA ARG A 207 -9.94 -4.85 20.89
C ARG A 207 -10.25 -3.77 21.93
N VAL A 208 -9.22 -3.20 22.54
CA VAL A 208 -9.37 -2.07 23.47
C VAL A 208 -9.93 -0.86 22.75
N ALA A 209 -9.38 -0.50 21.58
CA ALA A 209 -9.88 0.62 20.77
C ALA A 209 -11.35 0.43 20.37
N ILE A 210 -11.74 -0.76 19.93
CA ILE A 210 -13.13 -1.10 19.60
C ILE A 210 -14.03 -0.94 20.82
N THR A 211 -13.62 -1.46 21.98
CA THR A 211 -14.41 -1.39 23.22
C THR A 211 -14.62 0.06 23.66
N ASN A 212 -13.57 0.89 23.60
CA ASN A 212 -13.64 2.30 23.94
C ASN A 212 -14.59 3.07 23.01
N ALA A 213 -14.56 2.79 21.71
CA ALA A 213 -15.47 3.39 20.73
C ALA A 213 -16.94 2.98 20.96
N HIS A 214 -17.20 1.75 21.40
CA HIS A 214 -18.56 1.31 21.73
C HIS A 214 -19.06 1.91 23.05
N GLY A 215 -18.18 2.05 24.05
CA GLY A 215 -18.51 2.67 25.34
C GLY A 215 -18.88 4.16 25.22
N SER A 216 -18.30 4.89 24.26
CA SER A 216 -18.67 6.29 24.00
C SER A 216 -20.02 6.46 23.31
N MET A 217 -20.54 5.45 22.60
CA MET A 217 -21.85 5.51 21.91
C MET A 217 -23.03 5.13 22.82
N THR A 218 -22.78 4.47 23.96
CA THR A 218 -23.83 4.07 24.92
C THR A 218 -23.97 5.02 26.11
N GLY A 219 -23.20 6.13 26.12
CA GLY A 219 -23.13 7.10 27.21
C GLY A 219 -23.83 8.44 26.93
N GLU A 220 -24.56 8.56 25.81
CA GLU A 220 -25.52 9.64 25.51
C GLU A 220 -26.96 9.10 25.57
#